data_AF-A0A166PL01-F1
#
_entry.id   AF-A0A166PL01-F1
#
_cell.length_a   1.000
_cell.length_b   1.000
_cell.length_c   1.000
_cell.angle_alpha   90.00
_cell.angle_beta   90.00
_cell.angle_gamma   90.00
#
_symmetry.space_group_name_H-M   'P 1'
#
loop_
_entity.id
_entity.type
_entity.pdbx_description
1 polymer ?
#
loop_
_entity_poly.entity_id
_entity_poly.type
_entity_poly.pdbx_seq_one_letter_code
_entity_poly.pdbx_strand_id
1 'polypeptide(L)'
;MDAHALLSAQGWRGKGHSLHATDDSIGLAKPLLLNRKDNTKGLGTKAHFTSDTWWMNAFDEQLQGLDTSKKGQVTQTLTQGRLNQIEKVSGGKWMLYASFVRGGFLEGTIQEHERRAKEEEEGSGASTPESEETATSSESEAEAEVRPKKNKEKKERGETKEERRARRVAKKARKAAREARRQARTAKKASKVASKDRKESKEEKRARREAKKAKREARKAKKGESG
;
A
#
# COMPACT_ATOMS: atom_id res chain seq x y z
N MET A 1 -21.17 -7.84 -21.44
CA MET A 1 -20.43 -8.29 -22.64
C MET A 1 -19.49 -9.40 -22.22
N ASP A 2 -19.56 -10.56 -22.89
CA ASP A 2 -18.60 -11.64 -22.69
C ASP A 2 -17.40 -11.44 -23.64
N ALA A 3 -16.29 -10.95 -23.10
CA ALA A 3 -15.07 -10.71 -23.87
C ALA A 3 -14.42 -12.00 -24.35
N HIS A 4 -14.61 -13.12 -23.65
CA HIS A 4 -14.03 -14.39 -24.05
C HIS A 4 -14.69 -14.91 -25.32
N ALA A 5 -16.03 -14.91 -25.36
CA ALA A 5 -16.80 -15.32 -26.53
C ALA A 5 -16.45 -14.49 -27.78
N LEU A 6 -16.32 -13.17 -27.64
CA LEU A 6 -15.94 -12.29 -28.75
C LEU A 6 -14.53 -12.56 -29.27
N LEU A 7 -13.55 -12.74 -28.37
CA LEU A 7 -12.18 -13.03 -28.76
C LEU A 7 -12.06 -14.41 -29.41
N SER A 8 -12.76 -15.42 -28.88
CA SER A 8 -12.82 -16.74 -29.48
C SER A 8 -13.47 -16.72 -30.87
N ALA A 9 -14.53 -15.93 -31.06
CA ALA A 9 -15.14 -15.73 -32.38
C ALA A 9 -14.19 -15.05 -33.38
N GLN A 10 -13.26 -14.23 -32.89
CA GLN A 10 -12.19 -13.60 -33.68
C GLN A 10 -10.97 -14.52 -33.91
N GLY A 11 -11.04 -15.79 -33.50
CA GLY A 11 -9.97 -16.76 -33.71
C GLY A 11 -8.91 -16.78 -32.60
N TRP A 12 -9.15 -16.13 -31.47
CA TRP A 12 -8.27 -16.29 -30.32
C TRP A 12 -8.37 -17.70 -29.75
N ARG A 13 -7.22 -18.36 -29.62
CA ARG A 13 -7.08 -19.76 -29.18
C ARG A 13 -7.41 -19.99 -27.71
N GLY A 14 -7.67 -18.93 -26.95
CA GLY A 14 -8.11 -18.98 -25.56
C GLY A 14 -6.97 -18.84 -24.54
N LYS A 15 -7.28 -19.14 -23.29
CA LYS A 15 -6.39 -18.89 -22.16
C LYS A 15 -5.05 -19.64 -22.31
N GLY A 16 -3.95 -18.94 -22.05
CA GLY A 16 -2.59 -19.50 -22.15
C GLY A 16 -1.91 -19.24 -23.50
N HIS A 17 -2.66 -18.76 -24.49
CA HIS A 17 -2.15 -18.29 -25.76
C HIS A 17 -2.06 -16.77 -25.75
N SER A 18 -1.12 -16.24 -26.53
CA SER A 18 -1.07 -14.79 -26.74
C SER A 18 -2.26 -14.32 -27.59
N LEU A 19 -2.49 -13.01 -27.70
CA LEU A 19 -3.51 -12.47 -28.60
C LEU A 19 -3.10 -12.54 -30.08
N HIS A 20 -1.91 -13.05 -30.37
CA HIS A 20 -1.44 -13.28 -31.74
C HIS A 20 -2.14 -14.48 -32.36
N ALA A 21 -2.40 -14.43 -33.66
CA ALA A 21 -3.18 -15.44 -34.36
C ALA A 21 -2.50 -16.83 -34.38
N THR A 22 -1.17 -16.86 -34.51
CA THR A 22 -0.43 -18.11 -34.79
C THR A 22 0.71 -18.40 -33.82
N ASP A 23 1.28 -17.37 -33.20
CA ASP A 23 2.59 -17.45 -32.54
C ASP A 23 2.53 -16.91 -31.13
N ASP A 24 2.73 -17.78 -30.15
CA ASP A 24 2.69 -17.42 -28.74
C ASP A 24 3.97 -16.72 -28.23
N SER A 25 5.01 -16.66 -29.06
CA SER A 25 6.29 -16.02 -28.73
C SER A 25 6.27 -14.50 -28.86
N ILE A 26 5.33 -13.95 -29.64
CA ILE A 26 5.26 -12.52 -29.96
C ILE A 26 4.54 -11.75 -28.85
N GLY A 27 3.57 -12.37 -28.19
CA GLY A 27 2.70 -11.70 -27.22
C GLY A 27 2.72 -12.33 -25.83
N LEU A 28 2.09 -11.62 -24.88
CA LEU A 28 1.97 -12.10 -23.50
C LEU A 28 0.73 -13.01 -23.37
N ALA A 29 0.95 -14.25 -22.96
CA ALA A 29 -0.13 -15.18 -22.60
C ALA A 29 -0.78 -14.87 -21.24
N LYS A 30 -0.04 -14.21 -20.35
CA LYS A 30 -0.50 -13.84 -19.00
C LYS A 30 -0.44 -12.32 -18.83
N PRO A 31 -1.44 -11.71 -18.18
CA PRO A 31 -1.40 -10.29 -17.88
C PRO A 31 -0.20 -9.96 -16.98
N LEU A 32 0.34 -8.76 -17.13
CA LEU A 32 1.43 -8.29 -16.29
C LEU A 32 0.92 -8.00 -14.88
N LEU A 33 1.51 -8.65 -13.89
CA LEU A 33 1.27 -8.31 -12.50
C LEU A 33 2.09 -7.06 -12.15
N LEU A 34 1.39 -5.93 -12.01
CA LEU A 34 1.98 -4.66 -11.62
C LEU A 34 1.81 -4.44 -10.13
N ASN A 35 2.93 -4.29 -9.42
CA ASN A 35 2.90 -3.87 -8.03
C ASN A 35 2.63 -2.37 -7.95
N ARG A 36 1.48 -1.99 -7.40
CA ARG A 36 1.13 -0.57 -7.17
C ARG A 36 1.75 -0.07 -5.86
N LYS A 37 2.25 1.16 -5.88
CA LYS A 37 2.88 1.80 -4.73
C LYS A 37 1.89 2.77 -4.08
N ASP A 38 1.13 2.25 -3.12
CA ASP A 38 0.08 3.02 -2.45
C ASP A 38 0.59 3.75 -1.19
N ASN A 39 1.87 3.56 -0.83
CA ASN A 39 2.46 4.14 0.37
C ASN A 39 3.49 5.24 0.06
N THR A 40 3.71 6.11 1.04
CA THR A 40 4.68 7.23 0.99
C THR A 40 6.13 6.78 1.24
N LYS A 41 6.37 5.49 1.45
CA LYS A 41 7.72 4.95 1.74
C LYS A 41 8.58 4.98 0.48
N GLY A 42 9.90 5.08 0.64
CA GLY A 42 10.84 4.99 -0.49
C GLY A 42 10.71 3.70 -1.31
N LEU A 43 11.20 3.71 -2.54
CA LEU A 43 11.33 2.49 -3.35
C LEU A 43 12.37 1.56 -2.72
N GLY A 44 12.10 0.25 -2.72
CA GLY A 44 13.00 -0.78 -2.16
C GLY A 44 12.84 -1.04 -0.66
N THR A 45 11.93 -0.36 0.04
CA THR A 45 11.55 -0.74 1.42
C THR A 45 10.65 -1.97 1.34
N LYS A 46 11.15 -3.14 1.78
CA LYS A 46 10.33 -4.35 1.90
C LYS A 46 9.28 -4.14 2.99
N ALA A 47 8.05 -4.60 2.75
CA ALA A 47 7.08 -4.76 3.82
C ALA A 47 7.61 -5.86 4.74
N HIS A 48 8.11 -5.48 5.91
CA HIS A 48 8.43 -6.45 6.95
C HIS A 48 7.11 -6.89 7.56
N PHE A 49 6.59 -8.05 7.15
CA PHE A 49 5.41 -8.66 7.78
C PHE A 49 5.68 -9.12 9.22
N THR A 50 6.95 -9.18 9.63
CA THR A 50 7.37 -9.60 10.98
C THR A 50 7.37 -8.46 12.00
N SER A 51 7.09 -7.21 11.61
CA SER A 51 7.03 -6.09 12.56
C SER A 51 5.66 -5.87 13.20
N ASP A 52 4.62 -6.58 12.75
CA ASP A 52 3.23 -6.37 13.19
C ASP A 52 2.77 -7.33 14.31
N THR A 53 3.58 -8.26 14.75
CA THR A 53 3.25 -9.10 15.92
C THR A 53 3.61 -8.41 17.24
N TRP A 54 3.32 -7.10 17.33
CA TRP A 54 3.45 -6.35 18.58
C TRP A 54 2.59 -6.97 19.69
N TRP A 55 1.44 -7.54 19.31
CA TRP A 55 0.53 -8.26 20.20
C TRP A 55 1.10 -9.61 20.69
N MET A 56 1.80 -10.39 19.85
CA MET A 56 2.45 -11.63 20.29
C MET A 56 3.55 -11.34 21.31
N ASN A 57 4.34 -10.30 21.07
CA ASN A 57 5.40 -9.91 22.00
C ASN A 57 4.81 -9.36 23.31
N ALA A 58 3.68 -8.62 23.24
CA ALA A 58 2.97 -8.15 24.42
C ALA A 58 2.31 -9.28 25.21
N PHE A 59 1.83 -10.32 24.52
CA PHE A 59 1.24 -11.52 25.14
C PHE A 59 2.32 -12.38 25.82
N ASP A 60 3.45 -12.61 25.15
CA ASP A 60 4.59 -13.34 25.73
C ASP A 60 5.16 -12.64 26.97
N GLU A 61 5.23 -11.31 26.96
CA GLU A 61 5.61 -10.49 28.12
C GLU A 61 4.67 -10.69 29.32
N GLN A 62 3.37 -10.89 29.08
CA GLN A 62 2.42 -11.19 30.14
C GLN A 62 2.54 -12.63 30.67
N LEU A 63 2.82 -13.60 29.80
CA LEU A 63 3.04 -14.99 30.20
C LEU A 63 4.26 -15.14 31.13
N GLN A 64 5.33 -14.36 30.87
CA GLN A 64 6.51 -14.33 31.72
C GLN A 64 6.23 -13.79 33.13
N GLY A 65 5.15 -13.03 33.31
CA GLY A 65 4.70 -12.50 34.59
C GLY A 65 3.76 -13.42 35.37
N LEU A 66 3.46 -14.62 34.89
CA LEU A 66 2.60 -15.58 35.57
C LEU A 66 3.42 -16.37 36.61
N ASP A 67 3.23 -16.03 37.89
CA ASP A 67 3.76 -16.84 38.97
C ASP A 67 2.79 -17.99 39.28
N THR A 68 3.27 -19.22 39.13
CA THR A 68 2.54 -20.47 39.38
C THR A 68 3.10 -21.23 40.60
N SER A 69 3.95 -20.59 41.41
CA SER A 69 4.59 -21.20 42.58
C SER A 69 3.62 -21.74 43.62
N LYS A 70 2.38 -21.23 43.67
CA LYS A 70 1.33 -21.72 44.58
C LYS A 70 0.36 -22.63 43.83
N LYS A 71 0.29 -23.90 44.26
CA LYS A 71 -0.67 -24.89 43.73
C LYS A 71 -2.10 -24.33 43.79
N GLY A 72 -2.69 -24.08 42.63
CA GLY A 72 -4.08 -23.63 42.48
C GLY A 72 -4.30 -22.12 42.42
N GLN A 73 -3.27 -21.27 42.54
CA GLN A 73 -3.43 -19.81 42.47
C GLN A 73 -2.42 -19.22 41.48
N VAL A 74 -2.93 -18.76 40.33
CA VAL A 74 -2.15 -18.05 39.31
C VAL A 74 -2.18 -16.57 39.66
N THR A 75 -1.04 -16.00 40.04
CA THR A 75 -0.92 -14.56 40.33
C THR A 75 -0.12 -13.87 39.23
N GLN A 76 -0.75 -12.90 38.55
CA GLN A 76 -0.08 -12.08 37.56
C GLN A 76 0.74 -10.98 38.25
N THR A 77 2.06 -11.06 38.13
CA THR A 77 3.00 -10.12 38.76
C THR A 77 3.24 -8.87 37.90
N LEU A 78 3.09 -8.98 36.58
CA LEU A 78 3.22 -7.84 35.65
C LEU A 78 1.90 -7.08 35.46
N THR A 79 1.73 -6.02 36.23
CA THR A 79 0.62 -5.05 36.11
C THR A 79 0.92 -3.87 35.17
N GLN A 80 2.14 -3.75 34.64
CA GLN A 80 2.60 -2.61 33.81
C GLN A 80 2.95 -2.98 32.34
N GLY A 81 2.57 -4.16 31.87
CA GLY A 81 2.91 -4.64 30.51
C GLY A 81 2.20 -3.88 29.37
N ARG A 82 2.69 -4.07 28.14
CA ARG A 82 2.14 -3.44 26.92
C ARG A 82 0.64 -3.67 26.69
N LEU A 83 0.10 -4.83 27.07
CA LEU A 83 -1.33 -5.10 26.95
C LEU A 83 -2.15 -4.27 27.97
N ASN A 84 -1.65 -4.08 29.18
CA ASN A 84 -2.32 -3.28 30.22
C ASN A 84 -2.35 -1.78 29.87
N GLN A 85 -1.47 -1.33 28.96
CA GLN A 85 -1.54 0.02 28.40
C GLN A 85 -2.73 0.19 27.45
N ILE A 86 -3.21 -0.88 26.81
CA ILE A 86 -4.39 -0.84 25.93
C ILE A 86 -5.65 -0.58 26.77
N GLU A 87 -5.79 -1.26 27.92
CA GLU A 87 -6.90 -1.02 28.86
C GLU A 87 -6.88 0.41 29.40
N LYS A 88 -5.70 0.94 29.75
CA LYS A 88 -5.55 2.32 30.22
C LYS A 88 -5.75 3.38 29.12
N VAL A 89 -5.56 3.01 27.86
CA VAL A 89 -5.74 3.86 26.66
C VAL A 89 -7.12 3.65 26.03
N SER A 90 -8.10 3.12 26.79
CA SER A 90 -9.52 2.98 26.41
C SER A 90 -10.24 4.28 25.99
N GLY A 91 -9.54 5.41 25.83
CA GLY A 91 -10.11 6.68 25.37
C GLY A 91 -9.35 7.39 24.25
N GLY A 92 -8.31 6.80 23.64
CA GLY A 92 -7.40 7.58 22.80
C GLY A 92 -6.82 6.87 21.57
N LYS A 93 -7.46 7.08 20.42
CA LYS A 93 -6.87 7.03 19.07
C LYS A 93 -6.62 5.66 18.41
N TRP A 94 -6.72 4.54 19.12
CA TRP A 94 -6.52 3.20 18.53
C TRP A 94 -7.48 2.15 19.11
N MET A 95 -8.78 2.45 19.20
CA MET A 95 -9.76 1.40 19.50
C MET A 95 -9.66 0.32 18.44
N LEU A 96 -9.40 -0.92 18.87
CA LEU A 96 -9.42 -2.13 18.03
C LEU A 96 -10.74 -2.26 17.24
N TYR A 97 -11.80 -1.61 17.72
CA TYR A 97 -13.13 -1.55 17.10
C TYR A 97 -13.38 -0.38 16.15
N ALA A 98 -12.43 0.54 15.94
CA ALA A 98 -12.63 1.68 15.04
C ALA A 98 -12.73 1.29 13.55
N SER A 99 -12.32 0.07 13.19
CA SER A 99 -12.39 -0.45 11.81
C SER A 99 -13.61 -1.33 11.54
N PHE A 100 -14.42 -1.63 12.56
CA PHE A 100 -15.62 -2.44 12.39
C PHE A 100 -16.85 -1.52 12.36
N VAL A 101 -17.48 -1.40 11.20
CA VAL A 101 -18.81 -0.80 11.09
C VAL A 101 -19.82 -1.85 11.59
N ARG A 102 -20.70 -1.48 12.51
CA ARG A 102 -21.84 -2.32 12.90
C ARG A 102 -22.74 -2.47 11.65
N GLY A 103 -22.67 -3.62 10.99
CA GLY A 103 -23.59 -3.95 9.89
C GLY A 103 -25.02 -4.02 10.42
N GLY A 104 -25.97 -3.47 9.67
CA GLY A 104 -27.40 -3.62 9.95
C GLY A 104 -27.85 -5.07 9.81
N PHE A 105 -29.02 -5.39 10.36
CA PHE A 105 -29.64 -6.70 10.17
C PHE A 105 -30.26 -6.74 8.76
N LEU A 106 -30.02 -7.83 8.03
CA LEU A 106 -30.69 -8.09 6.76
C LEU A 106 -32.10 -8.59 7.07
N GLU A 107 -33.10 -7.74 6.89
CA GLU A 107 -34.51 -8.15 7.01
C GLU A 107 -34.83 -9.20 5.93
N GLY A 108 -35.44 -10.30 6.35
CA GLY A 108 -35.79 -11.39 5.45
C GLY A 108 -37.07 -11.10 4.66
N THR A 109 -37.13 -11.56 3.42
CA THR A 109 -38.27 -11.41 2.49
C THR A 109 -39.54 -12.18 2.89
N ILE A 110 -39.53 -12.87 4.04
CA ILE A 110 -40.67 -13.67 4.53
C ILE A 110 -41.85 -12.75 4.88
N GLN A 111 -41.60 -11.61 5.51
CA GLN A 111 -42.66 -10.65 5.84
C GLN A 111 -43.28 -9.98 4.60
N GLU A 112 -42.49 -9.80 3.54
CA GLU A 112 -42.97 -9.24 2.27
C GLU A 112 -43.85 -10.25 1.52
N HIS A 113 -43.51 -11.55 1.59
CA HIS A 113 -44.33 -12.62 1.04
C HIS A 113 -45.65 -12.79 1.79
N GLU A 114 -45.65 -12.66 3.12
CA GLU A 114 -46.88 -12.67 3.91
C GLU A 114 -47.77 -11.45 3.66
N ARG A 115 -47.18 -10.27 3.41
CA ARG A 115 -47.95 -9.07 3.04
C ARG A 115 -48.57 -9.19 1.66
N ARG A 116 -47.81 -9.69 0.68
CA ARG A 116 -48.29 -9.91 -0.69
C ARG A 116 -49.38 -10.99 -0.76
N ALA A 117 -49.27 -12.05 0.05
CA ALA A 117 -50.32 -13.06 0.16
C ALA A 117 -51.63 -12.50 0.77
N LYS A 118 -51.54 -11.51 1.68
CA LYS A 118 -52.72 -10.81 2.22
C LYS A 118 -53.33 -9.82 1.23
N GLU A 119 -52.51 -9.18 0.40
CA GLU A 119 -52.98 -8.28 -0.67
C GLU A 119 -53.65 -9.06 -1.82
N GLU A 120 -53.24 -10.30 -2.10
CA GLU A 120 -53.86 -11.17 -3.12
C GLU A 120 -55.21 -11.77 -2.66
N GLU A 121 -55.49 -11.86 -1.35
CA GLU A 121 -56.79 -12.36 -0.85
C GLU A 121 -57.92 -11.30 -0.83
N GLU A 122 -57.58 -10.00 -0.77
CA GLU A 122 -58.57 -8.90 -0.84
C GLU A 122 -58.76 -8.31 -2.25
N GLY A 123 -58.03 -8.80 -3.25
CA GLY A 123 -58.06 -8.32 -4.64
C GLY A 123 -58.89 -9.17 -5.59
N SER A 124 -60.12 -9.55 -5.23
CA SER A 124 -61.08 -10.13 -6.20
C SER A 124 -61.61 -9.03 -7.11
N GLY A 125 -61.00 -8.87 -8.30
CA GLY A 125 -61.45 -7.86 -9.26
C GLY A 125 -60.58 -7.72 -10.51
N ALA A 126 -60.76 -8.65 -11.44
CA ALA A 126 -60.72 -8.46 -12.89
C ALA A 126 -59.42 -7.97 -13.60
N SER A 127 -59.04 -8.81 -14.58
CA SER A 127 -58.46 -8.47 -15.90
C SER A 127 -56.94 -8.52 -16.09
N THR A 128 -56.57 -9.49 -16.92
CA THR A 128 -55.33 -9.68 -17.70
C THR A 128 -55.76 -9.69 -19.18
N PRO A 129 -54.91 -9.58 -20.22
CA PRO A 129 -53.74 -8.72 -20.53
C PRO A 129 -53.89 -8.04 -21.94
N GLU A 130 -52.75 -7.73 -22.62
CA GLU A 130 -52.55 -7.49 -24.08
C GLU A 130 -52.42 -5.99 -24.46
N SER A 131 -51.52 -5.47 -25.33
CA SER A 131 -50.38 -5.88 -26.18
C SER A 131 -49.67 -4.59 -26.67
N GLU A 132 -48.40 -4.71 -27.13
CA GLU A 132 -47.75 -3.94 -28.23
C GLU A 132 -47.65 -2.39 -28.14
N GLU A 133 -46.67 -1.67 -28.68
CA GLU A 133 -45.34 -1.88 -29.24
C GLU A 133 -44.74 -0.46 -29.44
N THR A 134 -43.42 -0.36 -29.63
CA THR A 134 -42.68 0.71 -30.32
C THR A 134 -42.50 2.13 -29.71
N ALA A 135 -41.24 2.38 -29.33
CA ALA A 135 -40.35 3.50 -29.67
C ALA A 135 -40.92 4.94 -29.75
N THR A 136 -40.31 5.89 -29.02
CA THR A 136 -39.51 7.00 -29.61
C THR A 136 -38.71 7.70 -28.50
N SER A 137 -37.45 7.95 -28.79
CA SER A 137 -36.44 8.69 -28.04
C SER A 137 -36.77 10.19 -27.93
N SER A 138 -36.59 10.81 -26.75
CA SER A 138 -35.72 11.99 -26.57
C SER A 138 -35.96 12.72 -25.23
N GLU A 139 -34.87 12.84 -24.47
CA GLU A 139 -34.46 14.06 -23.77
C GLU A 139 -35.09 14.38 -22.39
N SER A 140 -34.40 13.93 -21.35
CA SER A 140 -34.51 14.44 -19.99
C SER A 140 -33.13 14.89 -19.49
N GLU A 141 -33.05 16.19 -19.19
CA GLU A 141 -32.43 16.83 -18.01
C GLU A 141 -30.94 16.54 -17.72
N ALA A 142 -30.06 17.53 -17.81
CA ALA A 142 -29.85 18.59 -16.82
C ALA A 142 -29.40 18.05 -15.45
N GLU A 143 -28.09 17.77 -15.29
CA GLU A 143 -27.30 18.14 -14.10
C GLU A 143 -25.85 17.62 -14.26
N ALA A 144 -24.90 18.55 -14.40
CA ALA A 144 -23.48 18.24 -14.20
C ALA A 144 -22.77 19.50 -13.70
N GLU A 145 -23.07 19.86 -12.46
CA GLU A 145 -22.42 20.93 -11.73
C GLU A 145 -20.99 20.53 -11.30
N VAL A 146 -20.07 21.48 -11.48
CA VAL A 146 -18.81 21.69 -10.75
C VAL A 146 -17.65 20.69 -10.88
N ARG A 147 -16.71 21.00 -11.80
CA ARG A 147 -15.27 20.72 -11.62
C ARG A 147 -14.47 22.04 -11.74
N PRO A 148 -13.65 22.43 -10.75
CA PRO A 148 -12.98 23.73 -10.77
C PRO A 148 -11.78 23.77 -11.73
N LYS A 149 -11.81 24.77 -12.60
CA LYS A 149 -10.78 25.19 -13.55
C LYS A 149 -9.53 25.68 -12.81
N LYS A 150 -8.50 24.84 -12.65
CA LYS A 150 -7.18 25.26 -12.14
C LYS A 150 -6.16 25.41 -13.26
N ASN A 151 -6.45 26.26 -14.26
CA ASN A 151 -5.56 26.42 -15.42
C ASN A 151 -5.52 27.84 -16.01
N LYS A 152 -5.55 28.88 -15.16
CA LYS A 152 -5.55 30.27 -15.65
C LYS A 152 -4.68 31.26 -14.86
N GLU A 153 -3.52 30.83 -14.38
CA GLU A 153 -2.54 31.76 -13.75
C GLU A 153 -1.08 31.40 -14.09
N LYS A 154 -0.77 31.20 -15.37
CA LYS A 154 0.63 31.05 -15.79
C LYS A 154 0.94 31.64 -17.15
N LYS A 155 0.34 32.79 -17.43
CA LYS A 155 0.56 33.50 -18.69
C LYS A 155 0.81 34.97 -18.44
N GLU A 156 1.85 35.30 -17.66
CA GLU A 156 2.39 36.66 -17.61
C GLU A 156 3.80 36.69 -16.97
N ARG A 157 4.79 36.26 -17.76
CA ARG A 157 6.17 36.81 -17.72
C ARG A 157 6.96 36.23 -18.90
N GLY A 158 7.23 37.05 -19.90
CA GLY A 158 8.18 36.68 -20.96
C GLY A 158 9.58 36.58 -20.36
N GLU A 159 10.05 35.37 -20.07
CA GLU A 159 11.45 35.12 -19.69
C GLU A 159 12.35 35.63 -20.83
N THR A 160 13.26 36.57 -20.54
CA THR A 160 14.24 37.05 -21.51
C THR A 160 15.17 35.90 -21.94
N LYS A 161 15.70 35.95 -23.16
CA LYS A 161 16.50 34.87 -23.78
C LYS A 161 17.73 34.49 -22.92
N GLU A 162 18.24 35.41 -22.12
CA GLU A 162 19.36 35.19 -21.19
C GLU A 162 18.95 34.41 -19.93
N GLU A 163 17.80 34.73 -19.34
CA GLU A 163 17.26 34.02 -18.18
C GLU A 163 16.99 32.53 -18.52
N ARG A 164 16.49 32.28 -19.74
CA ARG A 164 16.32 30.92 -20.28
C ARG A 164 17.64 30.18 -20.45
N ARG A 165 18.73 30.87 -20.83
CA ARG A 165 20.08 30.28 -20.96
C ARG A 165 20.69 29.99 -19.59
N ALA A 166 20.60 30.92 -18.64
CA ALA A 166 21.06 30.73 -17.26
C ALA A 166 20.35 29.54 -16.59
N ARG A 167 19.02 29.43 -16.76
CA ARG A 167 18.23 28.30 -16.26
C ARG A 167 18.64 26.96 -16.86
N ARG A 168 19.00 26.93 -18.16
CA ARG A 168 19.50 25.72 -18.83
C ARG A 168 20.88 25.31 -18.31
N VAL A 169 21.79 26.25 -18.11
CA VAL A 169 23.13 25.99 -17.56
C VAL A 169 23.03 25.48 -16.11
N ALA A 170 22.23 26.14 -15.26
CA ALA A 170 21.99 25.68 -13.89
C ALA A 170 21.36 24.28 -13.85
N LYS A 171 20.42 23.98 -14.76
CA LYS A 171 19.82 22.64 -14.87
C LYS A 171 20.83 21.57 -15.31
N LYS A 172 21.75 21.91 -16.23
CA LYS A 172 22.84 21.00 -16.65
C LYS A 172 23.84 20.76 -15.51
N ALA A 173 24.28 21.81 -14.82
CA ALA A 173 25.17 21.69 -13.66
C ALA A 173 24.56 20.83 -12.55
N ARG A 174 23.26 21.01 -12.24
CA ARG A 174 22.55 20.19 -11.27
C ARG A 174 22.44 18.71 -11.68
N LYS A 175 22.27 18.43 -12.97
CA LYS A 175 22.26 17.05 -13.49
C LYS A 175 23.64 16.40 -13.37
N ALA A 176 24.70 17.11 -13.80
CA ALA A 176 26.07 16.63 -13.69
C ALA A 176 26.48 16.34 -12.24
N ALA A 177 26.15 17.24 -11.30
CA ALA A 177 26.40 17.02 -9.87
C ALA A 177 25.64 15.79 -9.32
N ARG A 178 24.41 15.56 -9.79
CA ARG A 178 23.62 14.37 -9.41
C ARG A 178 24.21 13.08 -9.95
N GLU A 179 24.74 13.09 -11.17
CA GLU A 179 25.40 11.95 -11.79
C GLU A 179 26.74 11.63 -11.14
N ALA A 180 27.57 12.63 -10.87
CA ALA A 180 28.81 12.47 -10.11
C ALA A 180 28.54 11.85 -8.72
N ARG A 181 27.49 12.31 -8.02
CA ARG A 181 27.09 11.73 -6.73
C ARG A 181 26.59 10.28 -6.85
N ARG A 182 25.94 9.92 -7.96
CA ARG A 182 25.51 8.54 -8.23
C ARG A 182 26.72 7.64 -8.50
N GLN A 183 27.66 8.09 -9.33
CA GLN A 183 28.90 7.35 -9.63
C GLN A 183 29.77 7.16 -8.38
N ALA A 184 29.93 8.18 -7.54
CA ALA A 184 30.65 8.05 -6.28
C ALA A 184 29.98 7.04 -5.31
N ARG A 185 28.65 6.93 -5.34
CA ARG A 185 27.90 5.94 -4.55
C ARG A 185 28.05 4.52 -5.09
N THR A 186 28.03 4.33 -6.41
CA THR A 186 28.23 3.01 -7.02
C THR A 186 29.66 2.52 -6.81
N ALA A 187 30.66 3.38 -6.98
CA ALA A 187 32.06 3.05 -6.68
C ALA A 187 32.29 2.63 -5.22
N LYS A 188 31.71 3.36 -4.26
CA LYS A 188 31.76 2.99 -2.83
C LYS A 188 31.03 1.68 -2.52
N LYS A 189 29.97 1.37 -3.26
CA LYS A 189 29.23 0.10 -3.09
C LYS A 189 30.02 -1.06 -3.68
N ALA A 190 30.63 -0.88 -4.85
CA ALA A 190 31.48 -1.87 -5.50
C ALA A 190 32.70 -2.22 -4.63
N SER A 191 33.41 -1.22 -4.08
CA SER A 191 34.55 -1.48 -3.19
C SER A 191 34.15 -2.20 -1.90
N LYS A 192 32.97 -1.90 -1.35
CA LYS A 192 32.45 -2.57 -0.16
C LYS A 192 32.03 -4.02 -0.42
N VAL A 193 31.53 -4.32 -1.61
CA VAL A 193 31.19 -5.70 -2.02
C VAL A 193 32.47 -6.50 -2.28
N ALA A 194 33.44 -5.92 -3.01
CA ALA A 194 34.75 -6.55 -3.23
C ALA A 194 35.50 -6.83 -1.92
N SER A 195 35.39 -5.97 -0.90
CA SER A 195 35.94 -6.23 0.44
C SER A 195 35.16 -7.29 1.22
N LYS A 196 33.90 -7.57 0.91
CA LYS A 196 33.07 -8.55 1.61
C LYS A 196 33.22 -9.97 1.05
N ASP A 197 33.57 -10.10 -0.23
CA ASP A 197 33.79 -11.39 -0.90
C ASP A 197 35.20 -11.96 -0.67
N ARG A 198 36.14 -11.18 -0.12
CA ARG A 198 37.36 -11.74 0.46
C ARG A 198 36.98 -12.46 1.76
N LYS A 199 37.32 -13.74 1.85
CA LYS A 199 37.15 -14.58 3.04
C LYS A 199 38.06 -14.04 4.15
N GLU A 200 37.65 -12.94 4.81
CA GLU A 200 38.38 -12.28 5.89
C GLU A 200 38.64 -13.32 6.99
N SER A 201 39.92 -13.49 7.37
CA SER A 201 40.30 -14.31 8.52
C SER A 201 39.63 -13.75 9.78
N LYS A 202 39.35 -14.61 10.77
CA LYS A 202 38.72 -14.22 12.06
C LYS A 202 39.50 -13.10 12.76
N GLU A 203 40.80 -13.00 12.50
CA GLU A 203 41.73 -12.01 13.03
C GLU A 203 41.58 -10.64 12.35
N GLU A 204 41.47 -10.62 11.01
CA GLU A 204 41.21 -9.41 10.23
C GLU A 204 39.87 -8.76 10.60
N LYS A 205 38.85 -9.59 10.89
CA LYS A 205 37.55 -9.13 11.38
C LYS A 205 37.60 -8.51 12.77
N ARG A 206 38.50 -8.96 13.66
CA ARG A 206 38.72 -8.38 14.99
C ARG A 206 39.44 -7.03 14.87
N ALA A 207 40.54 -6.98 14.12
CA ALA A 207 41.29 -5.75 13.85
C ALA A 207 40.40 -4.65 13.24
N ARG A 208 39.51 -5.01 12.30
CA ARG A 208 38.55 -4.07 11.70
C ARG A 208 37.53 -3.51 12.70
N ARG A 209 37.10 -4.31 13.68
CA ARG A 209 36.16 -3.88 14.72
C ARG A 209 36.83 -2.92 15.70
N GLU A 210 38.07 -3.20 16.08
CA GLU A 210 38.88 -2.35 16.96
C GLU A 210 39.20 -1.01 16.29
N ALA A 211 39.65 -1.03 15.03
CA ALA A 211 39.87 0.20 14.25
C ALA A 211 38.59 1.05 14.13
N LYS A 212 37.42 0.42 14.03
CA LYS A 212 36.13 1.13 13.98
C LYS A 212 35.71 1.68 15.35
N LYS A 213 36.07 1.03 16.45
CA LYS A 213 35.87 1.54 17.81
C LYS A 213 36.78 2.74 18.07
N ALA A 214 38.08 2.61 17.81
CA ALA A 214 39.05 3.70 17.94
C ALA A 214 38.65 4.95 17.12
N LYS A 215 38.20 4.76 15.86
CA LYS A 215 37.72 5.88 15.05
C LYS A 215 36.44 6.52 15.58
N ARG A 216 35.57 5.78 16.28
CA ARG A 216 34.37 6.33 16.92
C ARG A 216 34.72 7.09 18.19
N GLU A 217 35.65 6.59 18.97
CA GLU A 217 36.16 7.26 20.18
C GLU A 217 36.91 8.54 19.82
N ALA A 218 37.80 8.52 18.83
CA ALA A 218 38.47 9.73 18.36
C ALA A 218 37.48 10.79 17.83
N ARG A 219 36.37 10.38 17.20
CA ARG A 219 35.31 11.31 16.77
C ARG A 219 34.46 11.83 17.93
N LYS A 220 34.31 11.06 19.01
CA LYS A 220 33.64 11.51 20.23
C LYS A 220 34.53 12.48 21.00
N ALA A 221 35.82 12.19 21.13
CA ALA A 221 36.81 13.07 21.76
C ALA A 221 36.86 14.43 21.04
N LYS A 222 37.04 14.44 19.72
CA LYS A 222 37.02 15.69 18.92
C LYS A 222 35.70 16.47 18.98
N LYS A 223 34.59 15.81 19.29
CA LYS A 223 33.27 16.46 19.44
C LYS A 223 33.04 16.96 20.87
N GLY A 224 33.69 16.37 21.86
CA GLY A 224 33.67 16.83 23.25
C GLY A 224 34.64 17.97 23.52
N GLU A 225 35.72 18.09 22.73
CA GLU A 225 36.68 19.21 22.81
C GLU A 225 36.22 20.49 22.09
N SER A 226 35.16 20.39 21.28
CA SER A 226 34.64 21.50 20.46
C SER A 226 33.31 22.07 20.97
N GLY A 227 32.94 21.80 22.22
CA GLY A 227 31.77 22.33 22.91
C GLY A 227 32.19 22.93 24.23
#